data_AF-F8LD53-F1
#
_entry.id   AF-F8LD53-F1
#
_cell.length_a   1.000
_cell.length_b   1.000
_cell.length_c   1.000
_cell.angle_alpha   90.00
_cell.angle_beta   90.00
_cell.angle_gamma   90.00
#
_symmetry.space_group_name_H-M   'P 1'
#
loop_
_entity.id
_entity.type
_entity.pdbx_description
1 polymer ?
#
loop_
_entity_poly.entity_id
_entity_poly.type
_entity_poly.pdbx_seq_one_letter_code
_entity_poly.pdbx_strand_id
1 'polypeptide(L)'
;MELILAKILGIYFIAVSLALIFNPERIKRIYSEMLKSESLMFFGGIVAIFLGAWIVSVHNVWVLDWPVIITVVGWISLIKGVGLISCSDFASRLEFIYEQSAEFFRIFGVIWGIIGLMLLYYGTF
;
A
#
# COMPACT_ATOMS: atom_id res chain seq x y z
N MET A 1 -9.51 -7.55 17.01
CA MET A 1 -8.24 -7.05 16.42
C MET A 1 -8.48 -6.29 15.13
N GLU A 2 -9.48 -6.71 14.35
CA GLU A 2 -9.89 -6.12 13.07
C GLU A 2 -10.15 -4.60 13.15
N LEU A 3 -10.83 -4.12 14.20
CA LEU A 3 -11.07 -2.68 14.41
C LEU A 3 -9.77 -1.86 14.52
N ILE A 4 -8.74 -2.41 15.16
CA ILE A 4 -7.44 -1.73 15.30
C ILE A 4 -6.73 -1.69 13.95
N LEU A 5 -6.75 -2.80 13.19
CA LEU A 5 -6.18 -2.86 11.84
C LEU A 5 -6.90 -1.89 10.89
N ALA A 6 -8.23 -1.82 10.97
CA ALA A 6 -9.04 -0.87 10.20
C ALA A 6 -8.65 0.59 10.50
N LYS A 7 -8.46 0.94 11.79
CA LYS A 7 -7.98 2.28 12.18
C LYS A 7 -6.58 2.56 11.65
N ILE A 8 -5.63 1.64 11.83
CA ILE A 8 -4.23 1.82 11.40
C ILE A 8 -4.16 1.97 9.87
N LEU A 9 -4.79 1.06 9.12
CA LEU A 9 -4.80 1.10 7.66
C LEU A 9 -5.58 2.31 7.13
N GLY A 10 -6.68 2.67 7.80
CA GLY A 10 -7.45 3.87 7.51
C GLY A 10 -6.60 5.14 7.60
N ILE A 11 -5.93 5.37 8.75
CA ILE A 11 -5.01 6.51 8.94
C ILE A 11 -3.90 6.50 7.88
N TYR A 12 -3.30 5.33 7.64
CA TYR A 12 -2.24 5.17 6.65
C TYR A 12 -2.70 5.55 5.24
N PHE A 13 -3.84 5.04 4.78
CA PHE A 13 -4.37 5.36 3.45
C PHE A 13 -4.79 6.82 3.32
N ILE A 14 -5.34 7.43 4.37
CA ILE A 14 -5.60 8.88 4.37
C ILE A 14 -4.28 9.66 4.20
N ALA A 15 -3.25 9.37 5.00
CA ALA A 15 -1.98 10.07 4.91
C ALA A 15 -1.34 9.95 3.51
N VAL A 16 -1.34 8.74 2.94
CA VAL A 16 -0.82 8.49 1.59
C VAL A 16 -1.69 9.18 0.51
N SER A 17 -3.02 9.14 0.65
CA SER A 17 -3.94 9.78 -0.31
C SER A 17 -3.72 11.29 -0.39
N LEU A 18 -3.53 11.96 0.75
CA LEU A 18 -3.26 13.40 0.79
C LEU A 18 -1.95 13.72 0.06
N ALA A 19 -0.92 12.89 0.27
CA ALA A 19 0.36 13.07 -0.42
C ALA A 19 0.22 12.87 -1.94
N LEU A 20 -0.55 11.88 -2.38
CA LEU A 20 -0.84 11.58 -3.79
C LEU A 20 -1.66 12.69 -4.48
N ILE A 21 -2.65 13.24 -3.79
CA ILE A 21 -3.55 14.27 -4.35
C ILE A 21 -2.83 15.62 -4.44
N PHE A 22 -2.21 16.05 -3.34
CA PHE A 22 -1.63 17.40 -3.24
C PHE A 22 -0.21 17.49 -3.77
N ASN A 23 0.55 16.39 -3.77
CA ASN A 23 1.96 16.38 -4.17
C ASN A 23 2.33 15.21 -5.11
N PRO A 24 1.57 14.93 -6.18
CA PRO A 24 1.79 13.76 -7.04
C PRO A 24 3.18 13.73 -7.65
N GLU A 25 3.70 14.87 -8.12
CA GLU A 25 5.04 14.95 -8.73
C GLU A 25 6.16 14.62 -7.74
N ARG A 26 6.00 15.06 -6.48
CA ARG A 26 6.95 14.72 -5.42
C ARG A 26 6.92 13.21 -5.15
N ILE A 27 5.74 12.61 -5.08
CA ILE A 27 5.58 11.18 -4.84
C ILE A 27 6.15 10.38 -6.00
N LYS A 28 5.83 10.75 -7.24
CA LYS A 28 6.41 10.16 -8.46
C LYS A 28 7.93 10.18 -8.41
N ARG A 29 8.54 11.32 -8.06
CA ARG A 29 10.00 11.44 -7.92
C ARG A 29 10.56 10.51 -6.84
N ILE A 30 9.99 10.50 -5.63
CA ILE A 30 10.45 9.64 -4.53
C ILE A 30 10.43 8.17 -4.96
N TYR A 31 9.35 7.70 -5.57
CA TYR A 31 9.27 6.32 -6.05
C TYR A 31 10.29 6.03 -7.16
N SER A 32 10.52 6.97 -8.09
CA SER A 32 11.53 6.82 -9.14
C SER A 32 12.96 6.72 -8.58
N GLU A 33 13.25 7.39 -7.47
CA GLU A 33 14.53 7.31 -6.77
C GLU A 33 14.66 5.99 -6.00
N MET A 34 13.57 5.53 -5.37
CA MET A 34 13.54 4.23 -4.68
C MET A 34 13.81 3.06 -5.63
N LEU A 35 13.22 3.06 -6.83
CA LEU A 35 13.42 1.98 -7.81
C LEU A 35 14.86 1.89 -8.32
N LYS A 36 15.60 2.99 -8.30
CA LYS A 36 17.02 3.03 -8.69
C LYS A 36 17.95 2.53 -7.58
N SER A 37 17.44 2.33 -6.37
CA SER A 37 18.23 1.91 -5.21
C SER A 37 17.83 0.51 -4.77
N GLU A 38 18.66 -0.47 -5.11
CA GLU A 38 18.47 -1.87 -4.68
C GLU A 38 18.35 -1.99 -3.15
N SER A 39 19.12 -1.21 -2.39
CA SER A 39 19.06 -1.20 -0.93
C SER A 39 17.71 -0.72 -0.40
N LEU A 40 17.14 0.36 -0.97
CA LEU A 40 15.82 0.85 -0.58
C LEU A 40 14.71 -0.11 -1.00
N MET A 41 14.85 -0.74 -2.17
CA MET A 41 13.91 -1.77 -2.63
C MET A 41 13.91 -2.99 -1.72
N PHE A 42 15.09 -3.51 -1.37
CA PHE A 42 15.25 -4.63 -0.46
C PHE A 42 14.67 -4.30 0.92
N PHE A 43 14.99 -3.12 1.47
CA PHE A 43 14.44 -2.67 2.74
C PHE A 43 12.91 -2.52 2.69
N GLY A 44 12.38 -1.89 1.62
CA GLY A 44 10.95 -1.78 1.39
C GLY A 44 10.26 -3.15 1.29
N GLY A 45 10.93 -4.13 0.68
CA GLY A 45 10.48 -5.52 0.60
C GLY A 45 10.40 -6.19 1.97
N ILE A 46 11.42 -6.02 2.81
CA ILE A 46 11.44 -6.51 4.19
C ILE A 46 10.27 -5.93 4.98
N VAL A 47 10.10 -4.60 4.95
CA VAL A 47 8.99 -3.92 5.65
C VAL A 47 7.62 -4.43 5.14
N ALA A 48 7.48 -4.59 3.82
CA ALA A 48 6.23 -5.07 3.22
C ALA A 48 5.90 -6.52 3.61
N ILE A 49 6.90 -7.42 3.69
CA ILE A 49 6.73 -8.79 4.20
C ILE A 49 6.32 -8.75 5.67
N PHE A 50 7.03 -8.01 6.52
CA PHE A 50 6.72 -7.97 7.95
C PHE A 50 5.30 -7.47 8.21
N LEU A 51 4.90 -6.37 7.57
CA LEU A 51 3.55 -5.83 7.72
C LEU A 51 2.49 -6.78 7.12
N GLY A 52 2.75 -7.33 5.92
CA GLY A 52 1.82 -8.25 5.27
C GLY A 52 1.62 -9.54 6.06
N ALA A 53 2.72 -10.16 6.51
CA ALA A 53 2.69 -11.35 7.35
C ALA A 53 1.97 -11.08 8.67
N TRP A 54 2.25 -9.94 9.33
CA TRP A 54 1.56 -9.57 10.56
C TRP A 54 0.05 -9.42 10.35
N ILE A 55 -0.38 -8.73 9.29
CA ILE A 55 -1.81 -8.58 8.97
C ILE A 55 -2.42 -9.95 8.70
N VAL A 56 -1.84 -10.78 7.82
CA VAL A 56 -2.40 -12.10 7.47
C VAL A 56 -2.42 -13.05 8.69
N SER A 57 -1.42 -13.01 9.56
CA SER A 57 -1.41 -13.84 10.77
C SER A 57 -2.50 -13.46 11.78
N VAL A 58 -2.86 -12.17 11.84
CA VAL A 58 -3.84 -11.65 12.80
C VAL A 58 -5.25 -11.55 12.20
N HIS A 59 -5.35 -11.39 10.88
CA HIS A 59 -6.57 -11.10 10.15
C HIS A 59 -6.50 -11.74 8.75
N ASN A 60 -7.05 -12.96 8.64
CA ASN A 60 -7.19 -13.68 7.37
C ASN A 60 -8.62 -14.18 7.20
N VAL A 61 -9.54 -13.23 7.06
CA VAL A 61 -10.98 -13.47 6.95
C VAL A 61 -11.42 -13.13 5.53
N TRP A 62 -11.97 -14.12 4.82
CA TRP A 62 -12.47 -13.99 3.44
C TRP A 62 -14.00 -13.96 3.42
N VAL A 63 -14.58 -13.02 4.16
CA VAL A 63 -16.02 -12.75 4.16
C VAL A 63 -16.30 -11.64 3.16
N LEU A 64 -17.38 -11.74 2.38
CA LEU A 64 -17.79 -10.73 1.39
C LEU A 64 -18.36 -9.46 2.06
N ASP A 65 -17.56 -8.82 2.89
CA ASP A 65 -17.86 -7.58 3.61
C ASP A 65 -16.56 -6.76 3.77
N TRP A 66 -16.62 -5.57 4.36
CA TRP A 66 -15.49 -4.64 4.54
C TRP A 66 -14.20 -5.26 5.12
N PRO A 67 -14.21 -6.28 6.02
CA PRO A 67 -12.97 -6.85 6.55
C PRO A 67 -12.10 -7.52 5.48
N VAL A 68 -12.67 -7.89 4.32
CA VAL A 68 -11.91 -8.49 3.21
C VAL A 68 -10.85 -7.54 2.68
N ILE A 69 -11.07 -6.23 2.77
CA ILE A 69 -10.11 -5.23 2.31
C ILE A 69 -8.82 -5.34 3.10
N ILE A 70 -8.90 -5.55 4.41
CA ILE A 70 -7.74 -5.75 5.28
C ILE A 70 -6.99 -7.02 4.87
N THR A 71 -7.71 -8.11 4.65
CA THR A 71 -7.15 -9.39 4.20
C THR A 71 -6.41 -9.22 2.86
N VAL A 72 -7.05 -8.56 1.88
CA VAL A 72 -6.47 -8.30 0.56
C VAL A 72 -5.23 -7.42 0.67
N VAL A 73 -5.25 -6.36 1.48
CA VAL A 73 -4.09 -5.48 1.72
C VAL A 73 -2.92 -6.27 2.34
N GLY A 74 -3.21 -7.15 3.31
CA GLY A 74 -2.20 -8.01 3.92
C GLY A 74 -1.51 -8.92 2.90
N TRP A 75 -2.31 -9.63 2.10
CA TRP A 75 -1.78 -10.52 1.05
C TRP A 75 -1.03 -9.77 -0.05
N ILE A 76 -1.55 -8.62 -0.53
CA ILE A 76 -0.84 -7.79 -1.52
C ILE A 76 0.51 -7.32 -0.96
N SER A 77 0.55 -6.85 0.29
CA SER A 77 1.79 -6.41 0.91
C SER A 77 2.81 -7.56 1.03
N LEU A 78 2.35 -8.74 1.45
CA LEU A 78 3.19 -9.92 1.59
C LEU A 78 3.77 -10.36 0.25
N ILE A 79 2.92 -10.54 -0.77
CA ILE A 79 3.34 -10.96 -2.12
C ILE A 79 4.30 -9.93 -2.72
N LYS A 80 3.97 -8.63 -2.63
CA LYS A 80 4.83 -7.54 -3.11
C LYS A 80 6.20 -7.58 -2.43
N GLY A 81 6.24 -7.77 -1.11
CA GLY A 81 7.49 -7.80 -0.36
C GLY A 81 8.37 -9.00 -0.74
N VAL A 82 7.77 -10.18 -0.94
CA VAL A 82 8.49 -11.36 -1.47
C VAL A 82 9.03 -11.06 -2.87
N GLY A 83 8.24 -10.47 -3.74
CA GLY A 83 8.68 -10.06 -5.08
C GLY A 83 9.87 -9.10 -5.04
N LEU A 84 9.82 -8.09 -4.17
CA LEU A 84 10.89 -7.10 -4.00
C LEU A 84 12.20 -7.69 -3.48
N ILE A 85 12.17 -8.74 -2.66
CA ILE A 85 13.38 -9.38 -2.14
C ILE A 85 13.92 -10.43 -3.10
N SER A 86 13.05 -11.25 -3.70
CA SER A 86 13.45 -12.46 -4.42
C SER A 86 13.71 -12.23 -5.91
N CYS A 87 13.24 -11.13 -6.50
CA CYS A 87 13.33 -10.89 -7.94
C CYS A 87 14.03 -9.56 -8.23
N SER A 88 15.24 -9.63 -8.81
CA SER A 88 16.00 -8.45 -9.28
C SER A 88 15.21 -7.63 -10.31
N ASP A 89 14.40 -8.30 -11.13
CA ASP A 89 13.59 -7.68 -12.18
C ASP A 89 12.24 -7.15 -11.67
N PHE A 90 11.95 -7.26 -10.37
CA PHE A 90 10.70 -6.72 -9.83
C PHE A 90 10.67 -5.18 -9.94
N ALA A 91 11.83 -4.54 -9.93
CA ALA A 91 11.98 -3.10 -10.14
C ALA A 91 11.42 -2.65 -11.49
N SER A 92 11.92 -3.28 -12.57
CA SER A 92 11.53 -2.96 -13.95
C SER A 92 10.07 -3.27 -14.22
N ARG A 93 9.50 -4.30 -13.57
CA ARG A 93 8.06 -4.59 -13.65
C ARG A 93 7.20 -3.53 -12.95
N LEU A 94 7.73 -2.82 -11.96
CA LEU A 94 7.00 -1.76 -11.29
C LEU A 94 7.12 -0.42 -12.02
N GLU A 95 8.14 -0.21 -12.87
CA GLU A 95 8.34 1.04 -13.63
C GLU A 95 7.09 1.47 -14.40
N PHE A 96 6.33 0.53 -14.97
CA PHE A 96 5.08 0.83 -15.71
C PHE A 96 4.03 1.58 -14.87
N ILE A 97 3.99 1.33 -13.55
CA ILE A 97 3.05 1.99 -12.63
C ILE A 97 3.49 3.44 -12.39
N TYR A 98 4.78 3.75 -12.51
CA TYR A 98 5.34 5.06 -12.18
C TYR A 98 5.57 5.98 -13.37
N GLU A 99 5.68 5.44 -14.58
CA GLU A 99 5.70 6.25 -15.80
C GLU A 99 4.38 6.99 -16.05
N GLN A 100 3.33 6.66 -15.29
CA GLN A 100 2.01 7.28 -15.36
C GLN A 100 2.04 8.79 -15.06
N SER A 101 0.99 9.47 -15.52
CA SER A 101 0.81 10.92 -15.35
C SER A 101 0.54 11.32 -13.91
N ALA A 102 0.74 12.58 -13.57
CA ALA A 102 0.38 13.12 -12.25
C ALA A 102 -1.11 12.94 -11.93
N GLU A 103 -1.96 12.99 -12.96
CA GLU A 103 -3.40 12.78 -12.86
C GLU A 103 -3.73 11.35 -12.43
N PHE A 104 -3.02 10.34 -12.95
CA PHE A 104 -3.15 8.96 -12.48
C PHE A 104 -2.90 8.84 -10.97
N PHE A 105 -1.81 9.45 -10.48
CA PHE A 105 -1.51 9.45 -9.04
C PHE A 105 -2.59 10.16 -8.22
N ARG A 106 -3.16 11.26 -8.72
CA ARG A 106 -4.27 11.96 -8.03
C ARG A 106 -5.53 11.09 -7.96
N ILE A 107 -5.93 10.47 -9.07
CA ILE A 107 -7.09 9.56 -9.12
C ILE A 107 -6.88 8.39 -8.15
N PHE A 108 -5.69 7.78 -8.19
CA PHE A 108 -5.31 6.72 -7.27
C PHE A 108 -5.36 7.19 -5.81
N GLY A 109 -4.89 8.41 -5.54
CA GLY A 109 -5.02 9.07 -4.25
C GLY A 109 -6.47 9.20 -3.79
N VAL A 110 -7.38 9.65 -4.65
CA VAL A 110 -8.82 9.76 -4.31
C VAL A 110 -9.41 8.39 -3.95
N ILE A 111 -9.09 7.34 -4.72
CA ILE A 111 -9.56 5.97 -4.46
C ILE A 111 -9.08 5.50 -3.08
N TRP A 112 -7.79 5.62 -2.79
CA TRP A 112 -7.25 5.25 -1.48
C TRP A 112 -7.78 6.12 -0.34
N GLY A 113 -8.07 7.40 -0.61
CA GLY A 113 -8.72 8.29 0.35
C GLY A 113 -10.11 7.79 0.74
N ILE A 114 -10.92 7.40 -0.24
CA ILE A 114 -12.26 6.84 0.00
C ILE A 114 -12.17 5.54 0.79
N ILE A 115 -11.26 4.63 0.40
CA ILE A 115 -11.03 3.37 1.14
C ILE A 115 -10.58 3.67 2.58
N GLY A 116 -9.67 4.63 2.76
CA GLY A 116 -9.19 5.05 4.08
C GLY A 116 -10.31 5.59 4.97
N LEU A 117 -11.17 6.47 4.43
CA LEU A 117 -12.34 6.99 5.15
C LEU A 117 -13.31 5.88 5.53
N MET A 118 -13.55 4.94 4.61
CA MET A 118 -14.41 3.79 4.86
C MET A 118 -13.86 2.91 5.99
N LEU A 119 -12.57 2.58 5.97
CA LEU A 119 -11.93 1.80 7.03
C LEU A 119 -11.91 2.53 8.37
N LEU A 120 -11.75 3.86 8.38
CA LEU A 120 -11.86 4.65 9.61
C LEU A 120 -13.27 4.61 10.18
N TYR A 121 -14.29 4.72 9.34
CA TYR A 121 -15.69 4.62 9.75
C TYR A 121 -15.96 3.27 10.41
N TYR A 122 -15.67 2.15 9.74
CA TYR A 122 -15.84 0.81 10.32
C TYR A 122 -14.88 0.47 11.47
N GLY A 123 -13.75 1.16 11.56
CA GLY A 123 -12.82 0.98 12.66
C GLY A 123 -13.24 1.70 13.94
N THR A 124 -14.04 2.78 13.85
CA THR A 124 -14.41 3.65 14.97
C THR A 124 -15.78 3.39 15.56
N PHE A 125 -16.73 2.90 14.76
CA PHE A 125 -18.09 2.53 15.17
C PHE A 125 -18.27 1.02 15.15
#